data_AF-A0A0D1Y1B2-F1
#
_entry.id   AF-A0A0D1Y1B2-F1
#
_cell.length_a   1.000
_cell.length_b   1.000
_cell.length_c   1.000
_cell.angle_alpha   90.00
_cell.angle_beta   90.00
_cell.angle_gamma   90.00
#
_symmetry.space_group_name_H-M   'P 1'
#
loop_
_entity.id
_entity.type
_entity.pdbx_description
1 polymer ?
#
loop_
_entity_poly.entity_id
_entity_poly.type
_entity_poly.pdbx_seq_one_letter_code
_entity_poly.pdbx_strand_id
1 'polypeptide(L)'
;MSKEKNIGVPKWVKDSLSNSFQQDGKELVYIVPVKKTALGRFFGTVNQDGIEIFEATNKKELNKVDELFFRDWESASAEHFFIKAQFIFQKDLFSKELIVEDKAKEIEAIIRQHVPVQVTQRPWWRKVVGFRSKTKWKMVVASIAYLYIFALAAEFFSENKKDNVQTAASSVQQEENAQNTRAMAQEKNEETPTPPPPAQEKQEEVKAPALLTRSGGLGDTYQAFEKQYGENAGTKDMARFSGDYILPMFVNDRAWNVLVQFEATDKPRRTLEDANSYVQNVIPLDSKKIKKWKLDGNRDVVMYHSPSLANLFDQQWFGEEKPGTFIVILKHDENGIFSFTVATGNNP
;
A
#
# COMPACT_ATOMS: atom_id res chain seq x y z
N MET A 1 -9.40 -16.02 -18.47
CA MET A 1 -9.74 -15.98 -17.02
C MET A 1 -9.10 -17.17 -16.33
N SER A 2 -7.89 -17.00 -15.79
CA SER A 2 -7.26 -18.04 -14.97
C SER A 2 -7.68 -17.83 -13.52
N LYS A 3 -8.39 -18.82 -12.95
CA LYS A 3 -8.70 -18.86 -11.52
C LYS A 3 -7.39 -19.08 -10.78
N GLU A 4 -6.85 -18.08 -10.08
CA GLU A 4 -5.83 -18.29 -9.05
C GLU A 4 -6.46 -19.18 -7.96
N LYS A 5 -6.33 -20.51 -8.12
CA LYS A 5 -6.55 -21.46 -7.02
C LYS A 5 -5.48 -21.16 -5.99
N ASN A 6 -5.87 -21.06 -4.73
CA ASN A 6 -4.96 -20.99 -3.59
C ASN A 6 -4.06 -22.25 -3.62
N ILE A 7 -2.83 -22.13 -4.14
CA ILE A 7 -1.94 -23.27 -4.32
C ILE A 7 -1.21 -23.45 -2.99
N GLY A 8 -1.77 -24.28 -2.11
CA GLY A 8 -1.05 -24.75 -0.93
C GLY A 8 0.33 -25.32 -1.30
N VAL A 9 1.24 -25.37 -0.32
CA VAL A 9 2.62 -25.81 -0.55
C VAL A 9 2.66 -27.24 -1.12
N PRO A 10 3.21 -27.47 -2.32
CA PRO A 10 3.31 -28.80 -2.90
C PRO A 10 4.14 -29.75 -2.04
N LYS A 11 3.80 -31.04 -2.05
CA LYS A 11 4.53 -32.06 -1.28
C LYS A 11 6.04 -32.04 -1.56
N TRP A 12 6.44 -31.98 -2.84
CA TRP A 12 7.86 -31.96 -3.21
C TRP A 12 8.62 -30.76 -2.63
N VAL A 13 7.97 -29.60 -2.52
CA VAL A 13 8.58 -28.40 -1.89
C VAL A 13 8.78 -28.65 -0.40
N LYS A 14 7.78 -29.23 0.28
CA LYS A 14 7.88 -29.57 1.69
C LYS A 14 9.03 -30.55 1.94
N ASP A 15 9.10 -31.61 1.14
CA ASP A 15 10.11 -32.66 1.28
C ASP A 15 11.51 -32.07 1.03
N SER A 16 11.70 -31.29 -0.03
CA SER A 16 12.99 -30.64 -0.36
C SER A 16 13.46 -29.68 0.72
N LEU A 17 12.60 -28.78 1.21
CA LEU A 17 12.98 -27.79 2.23
C LEU A 17 13.19 -28.45 3.60
N SER A 18 12.36 -29.43 3.97
CA SER A 18 12.54 -30.14 5.24
C SER A 18 13.87 -30.90 5.28
N ASN A 19 14.23 -31.57 4.18
CA ASN A 19 15.52 -32.28 4.09
C ASN A 19 16.70 -31.32 4.15
N SER A 20 16.64 -30.18 3.44
CA SER A 20 17.70 -29.17 3.46
C SER A 20 17.90 -28.59 4.86
N PHE A 21 16.81 -28.22 5.55
CA PHE A 21 16.90 -27.64 6.89
C PHE A 21 17.38 -28.65 7.94
N GLN A 22 17.00 -29.92 7.81
CA GLN A 22 17.52 -31.00 8.66
C GLN A 22 19.03 -31.20 8.48
N GLN A 23 19.54 -31.15 7.24
CA GLN A 23 20.97 -31.24 6.96
C GLN A 23 21.76 -30.06 7.54
N ASP A 24 21.17 -28.86 7.50
CA ASP A 24 21.77 -27.64 8.03
C ASP A 24 21.63 -27.51 9.57
N GLY A 25 20.97 -28.46 10.23
CA GLY A 25 20.71 -28.41 11.67
C GLY A 25 19.78 -27.27 12.11
N LYS A 26 19.01 -26.69 11.18
CA LYS A 26 18.09 -25.58 11.44
C LYS A 26 16.71 -26.10 11.80
N GLU A 27 16.09 -25.49 12.80
CA GLU A 27 14.69 -25.77 13.14
C GLU A 27 13.75 -25.12 12.11
N LEU A 28 12.97 -25.95 11.43
CA LEU A 28 11.96 -25.51 10.46
C LEU A 28 10.58 -25.50 11.14
N VAL A 29 9.99 -24.32 11.30
CA VAL A 29 8.69 -24.17 11.97
C VAL A 29 7.54 -24.22 10.95
N TYR A 30 7.62 -23.39 9.91
CA TYR A 30 6.60 -23.34 8.85
C TYR A 30 7.21 -23.27 7.46
N ILE A 31 6.47 -23.82 6.50
CA ILE A 31 6.66 -23.57 5.07
C ILE A 31 5.35 -22.98 4.55
N VAL A 32 5.42 -21.82 3.91
CA VAL A 32 4.25 -21.07 3.45
C VAL A 32 4.43 -20.53 2.04
N PRO A 33 3.36 -20.43 1.23
CA PRO A 33 3.39 -19.67 0.00
C PRO A 33 3.56 -18.17 0.31
N VAL A 34 4.44 -17.51 -0.45
CA VAL A 34 4.67 -16.07 -0.34
C VAL A 34 4.57 -15.41 -1.71
N LYS A 35 4.23 -14.12 -1.75
CA LYS A 35 4.25 -13.32 -2.99
C LYS A 35 5.46 -12.38 -3.02
N LYS A 36 6.12 -12.36 -4.18
CA LYS A 36 7.10 -11.34 -4.59
C LYS A 36 6.58 -10.58 -5.81
N THR A 37 7.17 -9.43 -6.09
CA THR A 37 6.84 -8.58 -7.27
C THR A 37 7.17 -9.27 -8.59
N ALA A 38 8.07 -10.25 -8.60
CA ALA A 38 8.41 -11.04 -9.79
C ALA A 38 7.36 -12.13 -10.08
N LEU A 39 7.17 -12.45 -11.36
CA LEU A 39 6.41 -13.63 -11.79
C LEU A 39 7.16 -14.89 -11.34
N GLY A 40 6.53 -15.71 -10.50
CA GLY A 40 7.15 -16.92 -9.98
C GLY A 40 6.32 -17.57 -8.89
N ARG A 41 6.77 -18.74 -8.44
CA ARG A 41 6.17 -19.47 -7.32
C ARG A 41 7.14 -19.44 -6.15
N PHE A 42 6.80 -18.67 -5.13
CA PHE A 42 7.70 -18.46 -3.99
C PHE A 42 7.19 -19.13 -2.73
N PHE A 43 8.13 -19.64 -1.94
CA PHE A 43 7.87 -20.30 -0.67
C PHE A 43 8.79 -19.74 0.39
N GLY A 44 8.23 -19.33 1.52
CA GLY A 44 8.97 -18.92 2.70
C GLY A 44 9.12 -20.09 3.67
N THR A 45 10.33 -20.33 4.16
CA THR A 45 10.58 -21.13 5.36
C THR A 45 10.74 -20.20 6.55
N VAL A 46 10.02 -20.49 7.64
CA VAL A 46 10.08 -19.71 8.87
C VAL A 46 10.80 -20.53 9.92
N ASN A 47 11.83 -19.94 10.52
CA ASN A 47 12.57 -20.49 11.65
C ASN A 47 12.59 -19.47 12.81
N GLN A 48 13.37 -19.75 13.86
CA GLN A 48 13.47 -18.85 15.01
C GLN A 48 14.18 -17.53 14.67
N ASP A 49 15.16 -17.56 13.76
CA ASP A 49 15.99 -16.40 13.44
C ASP A 49 15.37 -15.47 12.39
N GLY A 50 14.47 -16.00 11.55
CA GLY A 50 14.00 -15.30 10.38
C GLY A 50 13.22 -16.14 9.38
N ILE A 51 13.19 -15.63 8.15
CA ILE A 51 12.44 -16.17 7.03
C ILE A 51 13.35 -16.25 5.81
N GLU A 52 13.51 -17.44 5.24
CA GLU A 52 14.24 -17.64 3.99
C GLU A 52 13.23 -17.86 2.85
N ILE A 53 13.42 -17.19 1.71
CA ILE A 53 12.49 -17.23 0.58
C ILE A 53 13.13 -17.98 -0.58
N PHE A 54 12.39 -18.95 -1.11
CA PHE A 54 12.79 -19.79 -2.22
C PHE A 54 11.87 -19.61 -3.41
N GLU A 55 12.44 -19.58 -4.61
CA GLU A 55 11.71 -19.65 -5.87
C GLU A 55 11.72 -21.09 -6.39
N ALA A 56 10.54 -21.60 -6.73
CA ALA A 56 10.40 -22.90 -7.39
C ALA A 56 10.50 -22.76 -8.91
N THR A 57 11.42 -23.51 -9.51
CA THR A 57 11.54 -23.59 -10.97
C THR A 57 10.58 -24.62 -11.56
N ASN A 58 10.35 -24.54 -12.88
CA ASN A 58 9.57 -25.54 -13.62
C ASN A 58 10.18 -26.95 -13.55
N LYS A 59 11.47 -27.06 -13.24
CA LYS A 59 12.20 -28.34 -13.08
C LYS A 59 12.08 -28.93 -11.67
N LYS A 60 11.26 -28.33 -10.79
CA LYS A 60 11.12 -28.69 -9.37
C LYS A 60 12.42 -28.51 -8.57
N GLU A 61 13.17 -27.47 -8.90
CA GLU A 61 14.31 -27.01 -8.11
C GLU A 61 13.87 -25.82 -7.25
N LEU A 62 14.56 -25.61 -6.12
CA LEU A 62 14.34 -24.48 -5.23
C LEU A 62 15.61 -23.66 -5.13
N ASN A 63 15.50 -22.39 -5.52
CA ASN A 63 16.60 -21.44 -5.42
C ASN A 63 16.29 -20.47 -4.29
N LYS A 64 17.21 -20.29 -3.33
CA LYS A 64 17.08 -19.22 -2.33
C LYS A 64 17.23 -17.87 -3.04
N VAL A 65 16.21 -17.03 -2.94
CA VAL A 65 16.13 -15.73 -3.62
C VAL A 65 15.99 -14.57 -2.65
N ASP A 66 15.80 -14.85 -1.37
CA ASP A 66 15.79 -13.84 -0.32
C ASP A 66 15.99 -14.43 1.06
N GLU A 67 16.32 -13.55 2.00
CA GLU A 67 16.31 -13.84 3.43
C GLU A 67 15.96 -12.62 4.25
N LEU A 68 15.32 -12.86 5.39
CA LEU A 68 14.89 -11.83 6.32
C LEU A 68 15.21 -12.33 7.73
N PHE A 69 16.25 -11.80 8.36
CA PHE A 69 16.53 -12.08 9.76
C PHE A 69 15.78 -11.11 10.65
N PHE A 70 15.09 -11.60 11.68
CA PHE A 70 14.29 -10.75 12.56
C PHE A 70 15.12 -9.71 13.30
N ARG A 71 16.35 -10.08 13.70
CA ARG A 71 17.30 -9.20 14.39
C ARG A 71 17.72 -7.97 13.58
N ASP A 72 17.51 -8.00 12.27
CA ASP A 72 17.90 -6.90 11.38
C ASP A 72 16.84 -5.79 11.33
N TRP A 73 15.71 -5.94 12.04
CA TRP A 73 14.56 -5.02 11.98
C TRP A 73 14.17 -4.49 13.36
N GLU A 74 13.77 -3.22 13.41
CA GLU A 74 13.39 -2.54 14.66
C GLU A 74 11.90 -2.66 14.94
N SER A 75 11.08 -2.71 13.88
CA SER A 75 9.64 -2.88 14.01
C SER A 75 9.05 -3.58 12.78
N ALA A 76 7.82 -4.07 12.94
CA ALA A 76 7.03 -4.59 11.85
C ALA A 76 5.59 -4.09 11.95
N SER A 77 4.95 -3.90 10.81
CA SER A 77 3.50 -3.74 10.74
C SER A 77 2.87 -4.95 10.07
N ALA A 78 1.71 -5.38 10.55
CA ALA A 78 0.98 -6.52 10.02
C ALA A 78 -0.42 -6.08 9.57
N GLU A 79 -0.72 -6.34 8.30
CA GLU A 79 -2.04 -6.10 7.72
C GLU A 79 -2.64 -7.42 7.24
N HIS A 80 -3.76 -7.81 7.86
CA HIS A 80 -4.46 -9.05 7.55
C HIS A 80 -5.56 -8.83 6.51
N PHE A 81 -5.51 -9.62 5.44
CA PHE A 81 -6.55 -9.75 4.42
C PHE A 81 -7.24 -11.11 4.55
N PHE A 82 -8.33 -11.32 3.81
CA PHE A 82 -9.10 -12.57 3.85
C PHE A 82 -8.28 -13.81 3.44
N ILE A 83 -7.28 -13.64 2.57
CA ILE A 83 -6.52 -14.73 1.93
C ILE A 83 -5.01 -14.57 2.07
N LYS A 84 -4.54 -13.49 2.70
CA LYS A 84 -3.11 -13.18 2.84
C LYS A 84 -2.89 -12.23 4.00
N ALA A 85 -1.67 -12.15 4.49
CA ALA A 85 -1.20 -11.05 5.32
C ALA A 85 0.01 -10.39 4.67
N GLN A 86 0.11 -9.09 4.88
CA GLN A 86 1.24 -8.28 4.46
C GLN A 86 1.96 -7.84 5.72
N PHE A 87 3.25 -8.14 5.79
CA PHE A 87 4.15 -7.70 6.83
C PHE A 87 5.12 -6.69 6.22
N ILE A 88 5.28 -5.54 6.86
CA ILE A 88 6.25 -4.53 6.45
C ILE A 88 7.21 -4.37 7.62
N PHE A 89 8.43 -4.86 7.46
CA PHE A 89 9.52 -4.70 8.42
C PHE A 89 10.21 -3.37 8.18
N GLN A 90 10.60 -2.68 9.25
CA GLN A 90 11.17 -1.34 9.22
C GLN A 90 12.41 -1.26 10.13
N LYS A 91 13.44 -0.59 9.62
CA LYS A 91 14.63 -0.16 10.35
C LYS A 91 15.19 1.09 9.69
N ASP A 92 15.32 2.18 10.43
CA ASP A 92 15.74 3.47 9.90
C ASP A 92 14.93 3.86 8.63
N LEU A 93 15.61 3.98 7.48
CA LEU A 93 15.03 4.28 6.17
C LEU A 93 14.73 3.03 5.33
N PHE A 94 15.04 1.85 5.83
CA PHE A 94 14.85 0.59 5.13
C PHE A 94 13.52 -0.04 5.52
N SER A 95 12.78 -0.48 4.50
CA SER A 95 11.65 -1.36 4.71
C SER A 95 11.70 -2.57 3.81
N LYS A 96 11.16 -3.68 4.31
CA LYS A 96 11.04 -4.92 3.56
C LYS A 96 9.64 -5.47 3.69
N GLU A 97 9.03 -5.75 2.55
CA GLU A 97 7.70 -6.31 2.48
C GLU A 97 7.76 -7.84 2.39
N LEU A 98 6.91 -8.50 3.16
CA LEU A 98 6.63 -9.92 3.06
C LEU A 98 5.12 -10.14 2.95
N ILE A 99 4.68 -10.75 1.86
CA ILE A 99 3.28 -11.14 1.67
C ILE A 99 3.16 -12.65 1.86
N VAL A 100 2.40 -13.08 2.85
CA VAL A 100 2.16 -14.48 3.19
C VAL A 100 0.72 -14.86 2.83
N GLU A 101 0.50 -15.96 2.12
CA GLU A 101 -0.85 -16.36 1.68
C GLU A 101 -1.51 -17.43 2.58
N ASP A 102 -0.78 -18.00 3.53
CA ASP A 102 -1.29 -19.00 4.48
C ASP A 102 -0.62 -18.88 5.86
N LYS A 103 -1.29 -19.32 6.92
CA LYS A 103 -0.77 -19.30 8.32
C LYS A 103 -0.28 -17.94 8.81
N ALA A 104 -0.96 -16.88 8.37
CA ALA A 104 -0.57 -15.51 8.66
C ALA A 104 -0.51 -15.19 10.16
N LYS A 105 -1.47 -15.68 10.95
CA LYS A 105 -1.55 -15.39 12.39
C LYS A 105 -0.44 -16.10 13.17
N GLU A 106 -0.11 -17.32 12.78
CA GLU A 106 0.96 -18.11 13.35
C GLU A 106 2.32 -17.48 13.06
N ILE A 107 2.51 -16.98 11.84
CA ILE A 107 3.72 -16.26 11.45
C ILE A 107 3.81 -14.92 12.18
N GLU A 108 2.71 -14.18 12.29
CA GLU A 108 2.66 -12.96 13.11
C GLU A 108 3.10 -13.24 14.55
N ALA A 109 2.63 -14.33 15.15
CA ALA A 109 2.99 -14.70 16.52
C ALA A 109 4.49 -14.97 16.68
N ILE A 110 5.14 -15.58 15.68
CA ILE A 110 6.60 -15.78 15.67
C ILE A 110 7.33 -14.44 15.53
N ILE A 111 6.88 -13.58 14.60
CA ILE A 111 7.51 -12.27 14.38
C ILE A 111 7.42 -11.44 15.66
N ARG A 112 6.27 -11.45 16.36
CA ARG A 112 6.04 -10.73 17.61
C ARG A 112 6.99 -11.08 18.75
N GLN A 113 7.56 -12.29 18.74
CA GLN A 113 8.54 -12.70 19.75
C GLN A 113 9.89 -12.02 19.57
N HIS A 114 10.18 -11.54 18.36
CA HIS A 114 11.49 -11.01 17.97
C HIS A 114 11.46 -9.52 17.62
N VAL A 115 10.36 -9.05 17.06
CA VAL A 115 10.19 -7.68 16.56
C VAL A 115 8.87 -7.12 17.08
N PRO A 116 8.82 -5.87 17.58
CA PRO A 116 7.58 -5.19 17.92
C PRO A 116 6.65 -5.10 16.70
N VAL A 117 5.45 -5.70 16.79
CA VAL A 117 4.47 -5.71 15.67
C VAL A 117 3.25 -4.84 15.96
N GLN A 118 2.98 -3.86 15.10
CA GLN A 118 1.74 -3.08 15.09
C GLN A 118 0.72 -3.72 14.13
N VAL A 119 -0.49 -4.04 14.61
CA VAL A 119 -1.58 -4.53 13.73
C VAL A 119 -2.38 -3.35 13.21
N THR A 120 -2.40 -3.16 11.90
CA THR A 120 -3.25 -2.15 11.28
C THR A 120 -4.63 -2.75 11.03
N GLN A 121 -5.62 -2.40 11.87
CA GLN A 121 -7.00 -2.79 11.60
C GLN A 121 -7.65 -1.88 10.57
N ARG A 122 -8.12 -2.46 9.45
CA ARG A 122 -8.91 -1.71 8.46
C ARG A 122 -10.33 -1.43 8.96
N PRO A 123 -10.88 -0.24 8.68
CA PRO A 123 -12.30 0.03 8.88
C PRO A 123 -13.18 -1.01 8.14
N TRP A 124 -14.16 -1.57 8.84
CA TRP A 124 -14.97 -2.71 8.39
C TRP A 124 -15.70 -2.49 7.06
N TRP A 125 -16.02 -1.24 6.71
CA TRP A 125 -16.69 -0.88 5.45
C TRP A 125 -15.84 -1.16 4.20
N ARG A 126 -14.51 -1.24 4.30
CA ARG A 126 -13.62 -1.64 3.18
C ARG A 126 -13.66 -3.15 2.90
N LYS A 127 -14.34 -3.96 3.73
CA LYS A 127 -14.49 -5.42 3.55
C LYS A 127 -15.73 -5.79 2.72
N VAL A 128 -16.64 -4.84 2.45
CA VAL A 128 -17.90 -5.08 1.75
C VAL A 128 -17.66 -5.18 0.23
N VAL A 129 -18.05 -6.32 -0.37
CA VAL A 129 -17.91 -6.55 -1.83
C VAL A 129 -18.73 -5.50 -2.58
N GLY A 130 -18.09 -4.75 -3.48
CA GLY A 130 -18.69 -3.64 -4.23
C GLY A 130 -18.33 -2.25 -3.73
N PHE A 131 -18.07 -2.08 -2.43
CA PHE A 131 -17.53 -0.83 -1.85
C PHE A 131 -16.00 -0.75 -1.95
N ARG A 132 -15.33 -1.89 -2.23
CA ARG A 132 -13.88 -1.98 -2.43
C ARG A 132 -13.35 -1.19 -3.63
N SER A 133 -14.16 -0.99 -4.67
CA SER A 133 -13.68 -0.43 -5.95
C SER A 133 -13.75 1.10 -6.05
N LYS A 134 -14.32 1.80 -5.05
CA LYS A 134 -14.52 3.27 -5.00
C LYS A 134 -15.20 3.96 -6.21
N THR A 135 -15.56 3.22 -7.25
CA THR A 135 -16.33 3.71 -8.40
C THR A 135 -17.81 3.85 -8.02
N LYS A 136 -18.37 5.06 -8.16
CA LYS A 136 -19.77 5.40 -7.80
C LYS A 136 -20.79 4.38 -8.30
N TRP A 137 -20.66 3.91 -9.55
CA TRP A 137 -21.56 2.91 -10.12
C TRP A 137 -21.54 1.56 -9.38
N LYS A 138 -20.35 1.04 -9.05
CA LYS A 138 -20.24 -0.24 -8.31
C LYS A 138 -20.74 -0.12 -6.88
N MET A 139 -20.63 1.05 -6.26
CA MET A 139 -21.23 1.32 -4.93
C MET A 139 -22.75 1.39 -5.00
N VAL A 140 -23.34 1.99 -6.04
CA VAL A 140 -24.79 2.01 -6.25
C VAL A 140 -25.33 0.59 -6.46
N VAL A 141 -24.71 -0.19 -7.36
CA VAL A 141 -25.11 -1.58 -7.63
C VAL A 141 -24.98 -2.44 -6.38
N ALA A 142 -23.89 -2.30 -5.63
CA ALA A 142 -23.69 -3.02 -4.37
C ALA A 142 -24.74 -2.63 -3.32
N SER A 143 -25.04 -1.33 -3.18
CA SER A 143 -26.07 -0.85 -2.25
C SER A 143 -27.44 -1.45 -2.56
N ILE A 144 -27.82 -1.48 -3.84
CA ILE A 144 -29.08 -2.11 -4.29
C ILE A 144 -29.07 -3.61 -3.98
N ALA A 145 -27.97 -4.31 -4.25
CA ALA A 145 -27.84 -5.75 -3.97
C ALA A 145 -27.93 -6.05 -2.46
N TYR A 146 -27.29 -5.26 -1.60
CA TYR A 146 -27.38 -5.44 -0.15
C TYR A 146 -28.77 -5.09 0.39
N LEU A 147 -29.44 -4.06 -0.15
CA LEU A 147 -30.83 -3.76 0.19
C LEU A 147 -31.77 -4.91 -0.22
N TYR A 148 -31.52 -5.54 -1.36
CA TYR A 148 -32.29 -6.70 -1.81
C TYR A 148 -32.06 -7.93 -0.93
N ILE A 149 -30.80 -8.24 -0.57
CA ILE A 149 -30.47 -9.31 0.38
C ILE A 149 -31.10 -9.03 1.75
N PHE A 150 -31.08 -7.78 2.19
CA PHE A 150 -31.70 -7.37 3.45
C PHE A 150 -33.23 -7.52 3.41
N ALA A 151 -33.88 -7.16 2.29
CA ALA A 151 -35.32 -7.38 2.10
C ALA A 151 -35.69 -8.87 2.07
N LEU A 152 -34.92 -9.71 1.36
CA LEU A 152 -35.10 -11.17 1.36
C LEU A 152 -34.88 -11.78 2.75
N ALA A 153 -33.90 -11.28 3.51
CA ALA A 153 -33.70 -11.70 4.89
C ALA A 153 -34.88 -11.27 5.78
N ALA A 154 -35.43 -10.07 5.58
CA ALA A 154 -36.60 -9.60 6.30
C ALA A 154 -37.85 -10.45 6.02
N GLU A 155 -38.04 -10.92 4.77
CA GLU A 155 -39.09 -11.87 4.42
C GLU A 155 -38.90 -13.23 5.13
N PHE A 156 -37.67 -13.74 5.20
CA PHE A 156 -37.33 -14.97 5.92
C PHE A 156 -37.53 -14.86 7.45
N PHE A 157 -37.38 -13.67 8.03
CA PHE A 157 -37.71 -13.38 9.43
C PHE A 157 -39.20 -13.07 9.65
N SER A 158 -39.96 -12.75 8.59
CA SER A 158 -41.38 -12.42 8.66
C SER A 158 -42.29 -13.65 8.56
N GLU A 159 -41.77 -14.81 8.17
CA GLU A 159 -42.57 -16.05 8.07
C GLU A 159 -42.76 -16.78 9.43
N ASN A 160 -42.10 -16.31 10.50
CA ASN A 160 -42.22 -16.86 11.86
C ASN A 160 -43.10 -16.03 12.82
N LYS A 161 -43.94 -15.13 12.31
CA LYS A 161 -44.99 -14.50 13.13
C LYS A 161 -46.32 -14.42 12.37
N LYS A 162 -47.06 -15.54 12.40
CA LYS A 162 -48.51 -15.49 12.56
C LYS A 162 -48.80 -15.82 14.01
N ASP A 163 -48.96 -14.78 14.82
CA ASP A 163 -50.16 -14.63 15.62
C ASP A 163 -50.32 -13.18 16.07
N ASN A 164 -51.54 -12.72 15.85
CA ASN A 164 -52.19 -11.49 16.28
C ASN A 164 -52.05 -10.22 15.41
N VAL A 165 -53.01 -10.10 14.50
CA VAL A 165 -53.45 -8.87 13.85
C VAL A 165 -54.44 -8.18 14.78
N GLN A 166 -54.21 -6.91 15.16
CA GLN A 166 -55.24 -5.89 14.92
C GLN A 166 -54.75 -4.44 14.99
N THR A 167 -55.02 -3.78 13.86
CA THR A 167 -55.48 -2.38 13.71
C THR A 167 -54.43 -1.26 13.62
N ALA A 168 -54.08 -1.03 12.35
CA ALA A 168 -53.89 0.23 11.63
C ALA A 168 -54.00 1.57 12.39
N ALA A 169 -52.94 2.36 12.18
CA ALA A 169 -52.95 3.77 11.81
C ALA A 169 -53.65 4.76 12.76
N SER A 170 -52.81 5.46 13.52
CA SER A 170 -52.69 6.93 13.52
C SER A 170 -52.41 7.41 14.93
N SER A 171 -51.17 7.77 15.21
CA SER A 171 -50.81 9.07 15.80
C SER A 171 -49.34 9.07 16.16
N VAL A 172 -48.65 9.98 15.50
CA VAL A 172 -47.49 10.68 16.03
C VAL A 172 -47.85 11.19 17.44
N GLN A 173 -46.88 11.08 18.36
CA GLN A 173 -46.77 11.70 19.68
C GLN A 173 -47.13 10.89 20.94
N GLN A 174 -46.10 10.84 21.80
CA GLN A 174 -46.09 10.79 23.27
C GLN A 174 -46.25 9.46 24.00
N GLU A 175 -45.12 8.97 24.54
CA GLU A 175 -44.83 9.02 25.99
C GLU A 175 -43.30 9.10 26.12
N GLU A 176 -42.75 10.24 26.54
CA GLU A 176 -42.60 10.66 27.94
C GLU A 176 -41.20 10.28 28.44
N ASN A 177 -40.30 11.26 28.42
CA ASN A 177 -39.54 11.49 29.62
C ASN A 177 -39.16 12.96 29.75
N ALA A 178 -39.72 13.57 30.80
CA ALA A 178 -39.22 14.69 31.56
C ALA A 178 -38.68 15.90 30.80
N GLN A 179 -39.52 16.92 30.66
CA GLN A 179 -39.29 18.31 31.14
C GLN A 179 -40.03 19.31 30.27
N ASN A 180 -41.08 19.88 30.85
CA ASN A 180 -41.72 21.12 30.42
C ASN A 180 -42.21 21.75 31.76
N THR A 181 -42.06 23.03 32.07
CA THR A 181 -41.80 24.20 31.24
C THR A 181 -41.40 25.36 32.15
N ARG A 182 -40.39 26.13 31.69
CA ARG A 182 -40.19 27.59 31.78
C ARG A 182 -40.58 28.34 33.08
N ALA A 183 -39.64 29.17 33.52
CA ALA A 183 -39.78 30.61 33.27
C ALA A 183 -38.41 31.30 33.18
N MET A 184 -38.42 32.37 32.41
CA MET A 184 -37.32 33.15 31.87
C MET A 184 -36.39 33.83 32.87
N ALA A 185 -35.22 34.18 32.32
CA ALA A 185 -34.45 35.39 32.60
C ALA A 185 -33.64 35.43 33.90
N GLN A 186 -32.31 35.37 33.75
CA GLN A 186 -31.48 36.57 33.87
C GLN A 186 -30.02 36.26 33.55
N GLU A 187 -29.42 37.16 32.77
CA GLU A 187 -27.98 37.40 32.70
C GLU A 187 -27.37 37.50 34.09
N LYS A 188 -26.27 36.79 34.34
CA LYS A 188 -25.12 37.41 35.01
C LYS A 188 -23.81 36.64 34.77
N ASN A 189 -22.90 37.39 34.20
CA ASN A 189 -21.45 37.31 34.19
C ASN A 189 -20.85 36.65 35.45
N GLU A 190 -19.92 35.69 35.26
CA GLU A 190 -18.85 35.42 36.21
C GLU A 190 -17.61 34.88 35.47
N GLU A 191 -16.55 35.68 35.55
CA GLU A 191 -15.20 35.47 35.05
C GLU A 191 -14.46 34.40 35.86
N THR A 192 -13.58 33.63 35.22
CA THR A 192 -12.14 33.45 35.56
C THR A 192 -11.53 32.27 34.76
N PRO A 193 -10.20 32.13 34.63
CA PRO A 193 -9.31 32.99 33.86
C PRO A 193 -8.56 32.19 32.77
N THR A 194 -8.16 32.89 31.71
CA THR A 194 -7.30 32.38 30.63
C THR A 194 -5.87 32.06 31.13
N PRO A 195 -5.27 30.91 30.76
CA PRO A 195 -3.82 30.77 30.68
C PRO A 195 -3.28 31.52 29.46
N PRO A 196 -2.03 32.01 29.49
CA PRO A 196 -1.47 32.86 28.45
C PRO A 196 -1.24 32.09 27.13
N PRO A 197 -1.29 32.77 25.98
CA PRO A 197 -1.11 32.14 24.68
C PRO A 197 0.35 31.72 24.45
N PRO A 198 0.63 30.48 23.99
CA PRO A 198 1.91 30.19 23.36
C PRO A 198 1.97 30.90 22.01
N ALA A 199 3.16 31.40 21.71
CA ALA A 199 3.53 32.26 20.60
C ALA A 199 2.88 31.89 19.26
N GLN A 200 2.47 32.94 18.54
CA GLN A 200 2.18 32.92 17.12
C GLN A 200 3.40 32.39 16.36
N GLU A 201 3.37 31.12 15.97
CA GLU A 201 4.07 30.70 14.76
C GLU A 201 3.40 31.43 13.60
N LYS A 202 4.19 32.25 12.90
CA LYS A 202 3.82 32.85 11.62
C LYS A 202 3.23 31.75 10.74
N GLN A 203 1.93 31.82 10.50
CA GLN A 203 1.31 31.14 9.37
C GLN A 203 1.92 31.76 8.12
N GLU A 204 2.91 31.08 7.54
CA GLU A 204 3.24 31.28 6.15
C GLU A 204 2.01 30.90 5.33
N GLU A 205 1.51 31.90 4.62
CA GLU A 205 0.55 31.79 3.54
C GLU A 205 0.95 30.63 2.61
N VAL A 206 0.16 29.55 2.64
CA VAL A 206 0.37 28.35 1.81
C VAL A 206 0.12 28.72 0.35
N LYS A 207 1.13 29.30 -0.31
CA LYS A 207 1.27 29.24 -1.76
C LYS A 207 1.29 27.77 -2.15
N ALA A 208 0.45 27.38 -3.10
CA ALA A 208 0.45 26.02 -3.65
C ALA A 208 1.91 25.57 -3.92
N PRO A 209 2.33 24.38 -3.46
CA PRO A 209 3.72 23.96 -3.59
C PRO A 209 4.11 23.99 -5.07
N ALA A 210 5.19 24.70 -5.38
CA ALA A 210 5.72 24.77 -6.74
C ALA A 210 6.02 23.34 -7.20
N LEU A 211 5.33 22.88 -8.25
CA LEU A 211 5.58 21.57 -8.84
C LEU A 211 6.96 21.58 -9.49
N LEU A 212 7.76 20.58 -9.16
CA LEU A 212 9.05 20.29 -9.78
C LEU A 212 8.86 19.61 -11.15
N THR A 213 7.75 18.87 -11.30
CA THR A 213 7.40 18.10 -12.49
C THR A 213 6.11 18.60 -13.14
N ARG A 214 5.72 18.04 -14.30
CA ARG A 214 4.49 18.46 -15.01
C ARG A 214 3.23 17.88 -14.39
N SER A 215 3.33 16.69 -13.79
CA SER A 215 2.15 15.95 -13.38
C SER A 215 2.32 15.23 -12.05
N GLY A 216 3.08 15.76 -11.08
CA GLY A 216 3.31 15.03 -9.83
C GLY A 216 4.26 13.85 -10.05
N GLY A 217 5.51 14.04 -9.66
CA GLY A 217 6.60 13.10 -9.93
C GLY A 217 7.72 13.22 -8.92
N LEU A 218 8.93 12.86 -9.33
CA LEU A 218 10.10 12.89 -8.44
C LEU A 218 10.32 14.30 -7.87
N GLY A 219 10.46 14.39 -6.54
CA GLY A 219 10.64 15.64 -5.80
C GLY A 219 9.37 16.45 -5.51
N ASP A 220 8.21 16.06 -6.04
CA ASP A 220 6.94 16.71 -5.71
C ASP A 220 6.42 16.27 -4.34
N THR A 221 5.52 17.09 -3.77
CA THR A 221 4.94 16.83 -2.44
C THR A 221 3.83 15.81 -2.45
N TYR A 222 3.53 15.21 -1.30
CA TYR A 222 2.39 14.30 -1.18
C TYR A 222 1.08 14.99 -1.60
N GLN A 223 0.91 16.26 -1.20
CA GLN A 223 -0.26 17.05 -1.59
C GLN A 223 -0.35 17.28 -3.10
N ALA A 224 0.78 17.46 -3.79
CA ALA A 224 0.81 17.58 -5.25
C ALA A 224 0.31 16.28 -5.93
N PHE A 225 0.70 15.12 -5.40
CA PHE A 225 0.18 13.84 -5.89
C PHE A 225 -1.31 13.68 -5.61
N GLU A 226 -1.81 14.01 -4.42
CA GLU A 226 -3.24 13.93 -4.12
C GLU A 226 -4.08 14.84 -5.03
N LYS A 227 -3.59 16.05 -5.29
CA LYS A 227 -4.25 17.00 -6.19
C LYS A 227 -4.32 16.48 -7.62
N GLN A 228 -3.25 15.85 -8.10
CA GLN A 228 -3.14 15.41 -9.48
C GLN A 228 -3.81 14.06 -9.75
N TYR A 229 -3.65 13.11 -8.83
CA TYR A 229 -4.02 11.70 -9.04
C TYR A 229 -5.18 11.24 -8.15
N GLY A 230 -5.66 12.09 -7.24
CA GLY A 230 -6.80 11.84 -6.37
C GLY A 230 -6.41 11.16 -5.06
N GLU A 231 -7.38 10.49 -4.43
CA GLU A 231 -7.18 9.92 -3.10
C GLU A 231 -6.12 8.81 -3.06
N ASN A 232 -5.22 8.91 -2.08
CA ASN A 232 -4.27 7.86 -1.76
C ASN A 232 -4.97 6.59 -1.21
N ALA A 233 -4.61 5.42 -1.74
CA ALA A 233 -5.04 4.12 -1.25
C ALA A 233 -4.00 3.39 -0.38
N GLY A 234 -2.77 3.91 -0.29
CA GLY A 234 -1.66 3.44 0.52
C GLY A 234 -1.48 4.21 1.84
N THR A 235 -0.25 4.23 2.34
CA THR A 235 0.17 5.06 3.49
C THR A 235 0.71 6.39 3.00
N LYS A 236 1.03 7.33 3.90
CA LYS A 236 1.68 8.59 3.51
C LYS A 236 3.08 8.37 2.92
N ASP A 237 3.81 7.39 3.43
CA ASP A 237 5.18 7.10 3.00
C ASP A 237 5.24 6.19 1.76
N MET A 238 4.25 5.32 1.59
CA MET A 238 4.10 4.43 0.42
C MET A 238 2.69 4.61 -0.14
N ALA A 239 2.51 5.66 -0.93
CA ALA A 239 1.21 6.02 -1.44
C ALA A 239 0.87 5.22 -2.69
N ARG A 240 -0.43 5.13 -2.98
CA ARG A 240 -0.95 4.41 -4.13
C ARG A 240 -2.05 5.23 -4.76
N PHE A 241 -1.81 5.66 -5.99
CA PHE A 241 -2.72 6.51 -6.73
C PHE A 241 -3.18 5.83 -8.03
N SER A 242 -4.30 6.33 -8.58
CA SER A 242 -4.83 5.90 -9.88
C SER A 242 -5.02 4.36 -10.00
N GLY A 243 -5.46 3.70 -8.93
CA GLY A 243 -5.73 2.26 -8.95
C GLY A 243 -4.47 1.39 -9.01
N ASP A 244 -3.47 1.70 -8.18
CA ASP A 244 -2.15 1.05 -8.13
C ASP A 244 -1.28 1.29 -9.39
N TYR A 245 -1.67 2.22 -10.26
CA TYR A 245 -0.90 2.62 -11.45
C TYR A 245 0.32 3.50 -11.12
N ILE A 246 0.17 4.41 -10.16
CA ILE A 246 1.22 5.35 -9.71
C ILE A 246 1.52 5.07 -8.25
N LEU A 247 2.76 4.68 -7.95
CA LEU A 247 3.21 4.19 -6.65
C LEU A 247 4.44 4.98 -6.20
N PRO A 248 4.25 6.18 -5.62
CA PRO A 248 5.35 6.97 -5.08
C PRO A 248 5.69 6.59 -3.64
N MET A 249 6.97 6.71 -3.30
CA MET A 249 7.46 6.67 -1.93
C MET A 249 7.95 8.05 -1.50
N PHE A 250 7.56 8.46 -0.30
CA PHE A 250 7.83 9.79 0.23
C PHE A 250 8.80 9.73 1.41
N VAL A 251 9.62 10.78 1.52
CA VAL A 251 10.37 11.13 2.72
C VAL A 251 10.26 12.64 2.90
N ASN A 252 10.02 13.10 4.14
CA ASN A 252 9.88 14.53 4.44
C ASN A 252 8.90 15.25 3.49
N ASP A 253 7.76 14.62 3.20
CA ASP A 253 6.75 15.12 2.25
C ASP A 253 7.26 15.31 0.80
N ARG A 254 8.28 14.55 0.37
CA ARG A 254 8.85 14.62 -0.99
C ARG A 254 9.04 13.25 -1.59
N ALA A 255 8.60 13.07 -2.84
CA ALA A 255 8.72 11.79 -3.53
C ALA A 255 10.18 11.53 -3.93
N TRP A 256 10.83 10.54 -3.31
CA TRP A 256 12.20 10.13 -3.66
C TRP A 256 12.22 8.94 -4.64
N ASN A 257 11.08 8.27 -4.79
CA ASN A 257 10.86 7.18 -5.73
C ASN A 257 9.44 7.26 -6.30
N VAL A 258 9.28 7.00 -7.59
CA VAL A 258 7.99 6.89 -8.27
C VAL A 258 8.02 5.68 -9.21
N LEU A 259 7.22 4.66 -8.90
CA LEU A 259 6.95 3.53 -9.79
C LEU A 259 5.66 3.77 -10.57
N VAL A 260 5.73 3.61 -11.89
CA VAL A 260 4.58 3.64 -12.80
C VAL A 260 4.41 2.24 -13.41
N GLN A 261 3.28 1.60 -13.14
CA GLN A 261 3.02 0.21 -13.55
C GLN A 261 1.91 0.13 -14.59
N PHE A 262 2.27 0.16 -15.89
CA PHE A 262 1.30 0.12 -16.98
C PHE A 262 0.42 -1.14 -16.95
N GLU A 263 0.90 -2.24 -16.36
CA GLU A 263 0.13 -3.49 -16.19
C GLU A 263 -1.16 -3.33 -15.38
N ALA A 264 -1.27 -2.28 -14.57
CA ALA A 264 -2.50 -1.93 -13.86
C ALA A 264 -3.53 -1.19 -14.74
N THR A 265 -3.20 -0.89 -16.00
CA THR A 265 -4.04 -0.15 -16.95
C THR A 265 -4.65 -1.06 -18.02
N ASP A 266 -5.55 -0.51 -18.83
CA ASP A 266 -6.11 -1.17 -20.02
C ASP A 266 -5.07 -1.41 -21.14
N LYS A 267 -3.93 -0.72 -21.08
CA LYS A 267 -2.80 -0.85 -22.00
C LYS A 267 -1.53 -1.27 -21.23
N PRO A 268 -1.37 -2.58 -20.95
CA PRO A 268 -0.31 -3.11 -20.08
C PRO A 268 1.09 -3.05 -20.68
N ARG A 269 1.20 -2.75 -21.98
CA ARG A 269 2.44 -2.54 -22.70
C ARG A 269 2.39 -1.23 -23.46
N ARG A 270 3.45 -0.44 -23.36
CA ARG A 270 3.64 0.84 -24.04
C ARG A 270 4.80 0.76 -25.02
N THR A 271 4.71 1.56 -26.08
CA THR A 271 5.87 1.80 -26.94
C THR A 271 6.94 2.56 -26.15
N LEU A 272 8.18 2.55 -26.65
CA LEU A 272 9.26 3.33 -26.05
C LEU A 272 8.95 4.84 -26.07
N GLU A 273 8.34 5.33 -27.14
CA GLU A 273 7.92 6.72 -27.27
C GLU A 273 6.86 7.11 -26.25
N ASP A 274 5.81 6.30 -26.11
CA ASP A 274 4.75 6.51 -25.12
C ASP A 274 5.33 6.55 -23.71
N ALA A 275 6.14 5.55 -23.33
CA ALA A 275 6.72 5.48 -22.00
C ALA A 275 7.65 6.68 -21.74
N ASN A 276 8.45 7.10 -22.72
CA ASN A 276 9.29 8.29 -22.58
C ASN A 276 8.47 9.56 -22.39
N SER A 277 7.33 9.70 -23.06
CA SER A 277 6.41 10.83 -22.84
C SER A 277 5.90 10.85 -21.40
N TYR A 278 5.53 9.69 -20.84
CA TYR A 278 5.17 9.58 -19.42
C TYR A 278 6.33 9.97 -18.50
N VAL A 279 7.53 9.47 -18.77
CA VAL A 279 8.74 9.81 -17.99
C VAL A 279 8.95 11.33 -17.97
N GLN A 280 8.82 12.02 -19.11
CA GLN A 280 8.98 13.49 -19.17
C GLN A 280 7.98 14.26 -18.29
N ASN A 281 6.84 13.66 -17.94
CA ASN A 281 5.85 14.32 -17.08
C ASN A 281 6.15 14.16 -15.58
N VAL A 282 6.93 13.14 -15.20
CA VAL A 282 7.19 12.77 -13.80
C VAL A 282 8.64 12.95 -13.37
N ILE A 283 9.52 13.46 -14.24
CA ILE A 283 10.87 13.91 -13.87
C ILE A 283 10.90 15.43 -13.69
N PRO A 284 11.89 15.99 -12.95
CA PRO A 284 12.05 17.44 -12.81
C PRO A 284 12.17 18.16 -14.16
N LEU A 285 11.55 19.34 -14.29
CA LEU A 285 11.51 20.13 -15.52
C LEU A 285 12.90 20.57 -16.04
N ASP A 286 13.87 20.70 -15.13
CA ASP A 286 15.24 21.13 -15.42
C ASP A 286 16.21 19.95 -15.62
N SER A 287 15.69 18.73 -15.73
CA SER A 287 16.48 17.51 -15.85
C SER A 287 17.33 17.49 -17.13
N LYS A 288 18.61 17.15 -16.98
CA LYS A 288 19.52 16.90 -18.10
C LYS A 288 19.96 15.45 -18.10
N LYS A 289 19.80 14.76 -19.25
CA LYS A 289 20.27 13.39 -19.41
C LYS A 289 21.80 13.34 -19.36
N ILE A 290 22.34 12.42 -18.58
CA ILE A 290 23.79 12.19 -18.44
C ILE A 290 24.22 11.01 -19.31
N LYS A 291 23.63 9.83 -19.07
CA LYS A 291 24.00 8.59 -19.77
C LYS A 291 22.83 7.61 -19.82
N LYS A 292 22.88 6.67 -20.77
CA LYS A 292 21.94 5.55 -20.91
C LYS A 292 22.73 4.25 -21.05
N TRP A 293 22.28 3.19 -20.38
CA TRP A 293 22.86 1.84 -20.50
C TRP A 293 21.79 0.76 -20.36
N LYS A 294 22.12 -0.46 -20.77
CA LYS A 294 21.32 -1.67 -20.50
C LYS A 294 21.83 -2.29 -19.21
N LEU A 295 20.93 -2.55 -18.27
CA LEU A 295 21.27 -3.27 -17.04
C LEU A 295 21.22 -4.78 -17.28
N ASP A 296 20.22 -5.25 -18.01
CA ASP A 296 20.10 -6.64 -18.49
C ASP A 296 19.23 -6.69 -19.76
N GLY A 297 18.78 -7.89 -20.15
CA GLY A 297 17.94 -8.09 -21.35
C GLY A 297 16.58 -7.37 -21.31
N ASN A 298 16.09 -7.01 -20.13
CA ASN A 298 14.72 -6.52 -19.90
C ASN A 298 14.68 -5.13 -19.23
N ARG A 299 15.84 -4.52 -18.95
CA ARG A 299 15.95 -3.24 -18.24
C ARG A 299 16.92 -2.29 -18.93
N ASP A 300 16.39 -1.14 -19.34
CA ASP A 300 17.14 0.02 -19.79
C ASP A 300 17.19 1.06 -18.66
N VAL A 301 18.38 1.60 -18.35
CA VAL A 301 18.55 2.65 -17.33
C VAL A 301 19.03 3.94 -17.98
N VAL A 302 18.44 5.06 -17.58
CA VAL A 302 18.82 6.40 -18.01
C VAL A 302 19.08 7.26 -16.78
N MET A 303 20.28 7.81 -16.68
CA MET A 303 20.66 8.71 -15.60
C MET A 303 20.50 10.16 -16.02
N TYR A 304 20.02 10.97 -15.08
CA TYR A 304 19.76 12.39 -15.23
C TYR A 304 20.35 13.17 -14.04
N HIS A 305 20.50 14.47 -14.24
CA HIS A 305 20.80 15.43 -13.18
C HIS A 305 19.81 16.59 -13.22
N SER A 306 19.27 16.96 -12.07
CA SER A 306 18.38 18.12 -11.86
C SER A 306 18.92 19.01 -10.73
N PRO A 307 19.32 20.27 -11.02
CA PRO A 307 19.70 21.24 -9.98
C PRO A 307 18.59 21.49 -8.96
N SER A 308 17.33 21.53 -9.38
CA SER A 308 16.21 21.78 -8.49
C SER A 308 15.96 20.62 -7.52
N LEU A 309 16.18 19.38 -7.96
CA LEU A 309 16.13 18.19 -7.11
C LEU A 309 17.26 18.15 -6.07
N ALA A 310 18.44 18.69 -6.40
CA ALA A 310 19.62 18.66 -5.53
C ALA A 310 19.41 19.34 -4.16
N ASN A 311 18.49 20.30 -4.09
CA ASN A 311 18.22 21.06 -2.87
C ASN A 311 17.11 20.46 -2.00
N LEU A 312 16.49 19.34 -2.44
CA LEU A 312 15.32 18.76 -1.76
C LEU A 312 15.67 17.55 -0.88
N PHE A 313 16.82 16.93 -1.11
CA PHE A 313 17.23 15.72 -0.40
C PHE A 313 18.68 15.84 0.08
N ASP A 314 19.01 15.20 1.18
CA ASP A 314 20.39 15.10 1.67
C ASP A 314 21.24 14.20 0.77
N GLN A 315 22.57 14.36 0.85
CA GLN A 315 23.55 13.58 0.08
C GLN A 315 23.30 12.06 0.10
N GLN A 316 22.86 11.52 1.24
CA GLN A 316 22.59 10.09 1.41
C GLN A 316 21.56 9.54 0.41
N TRP A 317 20.60 10.35 -0.05
CA TRP A 317 19.57 9.96 -1.02
C TRP A 317 20.11 9.83 -2.45
N PHE A 318 21.30 10.36 -2.70
CA PHE A 318 21.99 10.30 -3.97
C PHE A 318 23.12 9.24 -3.99
N GLY A 319 23.41 8.62 -2.85
CA GLY A 319 24.54 7.71 -2.69
C GLY A 319 25.88 8.41 -2.89
N GLU A 320 26.75 7.82 -3.70
CA GLU A 320 28.06 8.39 -4.07
C GLU A 320 27.96 9.44 -5.18
N GLU A 321 26.79 9.63 -5.78
CA GLU A 321 26.60 10.58 -6.88
C GLU A 321 26.41 12.00 -6.37
N LYS A 322 26.62 12.96 -7.27
CA LYS A 322 26.33 14.37 -7.01
C LYS A 322 24.85 14.59 -6.66
N PRO A 323 24.51 15.47 -5.69
CA PRO A 323 23.13 15.86 -5.42
C PRO A 323 22.37 16.27 -6.68
N GLY A 324 21.12 15.82 -6.76
CA GLY A 324 20.26 16.02 -7.93
C GLY A 324 20.41 14.95 -9.00
N THR A 325 21.29 13.96 -8.80
CA THR A 325 21.37 12.79 -9.68
C THR A 325 20.19 11.85 -9.43
N PHE A 326 19.59 11.33 -10.50
CA PHE A 326 18.52 10.34 -10.40
C PHE A 326 18.52 9.44 -11.63
N ILE A 327 17.88 8.29 -11.53
CA ILE A 327 17.75 7.32 -12.62
C ILE A 327 16.29 7.08 -12.99
N VAL A 328 16.10 6.74 -14.26
CA VAL A 328 14.87 6.18 -14.81
C VAL A 328 15.19 4.76 -15.28
N ILE A 329 14.47 3.78 -14.74
CA ILE A 329 14.60 2.37 -15.11
C ILE A 329 13.36 1.98 -15.90
N LEU A 330 13.51 1.72 -17.20
CA LEU A 330 12.44 1.23 -18.06
C LEU A 330 12.47 -0.30 -18.03
N LYS A 331 11.38 -0.94 -17.61
CA LYS A 331 11.24 -2.40 -17.63
C LYS A 331 10.39 -2.83 -18.82
N HIS A 332 10.91 -3.74 -19.62
CA HIS A 332 10.30 -4.16 -20.86
C HIS A 332 10.42 -5.67 -21.11
N ASP A 333 9.53 -6.19 -21.94
CA ASP A 333 9.60 -7.52 -22.54
C ASP A 333 9.52 -7.40 -24.07
N GLU A 334 9.37 -8.52 -24.76
CA GLU A 334 9.21 -8.57 -26.23
C GLU A 334 7.97 -7.80 -26.74
N ASN A 335 6.98 -7.55 -25.87
CA ASN A 335 5.73 -6.88 -26.21
C ASN A 335 5.74 -5.38 -25.87
N GLY A 336 6.80 -4.86 -25.24
CA GLY A 336 6.99 -3.44 -24.95
C GLY A 336 7.28 -3.14 -23.49
N ILE A 337 7.15 -1.87 -23.11
CA ILE A 337 7.43 -1.39 -21.75
C ILE A 337 6.21 -1.62 -20.87
N PHE A 338 6.39 -2.30 -19.75
CA PHE A 338 5.31 -2.62 -18.82
C PHE A 338 5.37 -1.82 -17.53
N SER A 339 6.52 -1.24 -17.20
CA SER A 339 6.65 -0.31 -16.08
C SER A 339 7.89 0.54 -16.21
N PHE A 340 7.95 1.63 -15.45
CA PHE A 340 9.20 2.33 -15.20
C PHE A 340 9.28 2.87 -13.76
N THR A 341 10.50 3.04 -13.28
CA THR A 341 10.78 3.63 -11.97
C THR A 341 11.64 4.87 -12.14
N VAL A 342 11.31 5.95 -11.43
CA VAL A 342 12.14 7.15 -11.31
C VAL A 342 12.57 7.26 -9.85
N ALA A 343 13.88 7.31 -9.57
CA ALA A 343 14.40 7.31 -8.20
C ALA A 343 15.69 8.12 -8.06
N THR A 344 15.91 8.74 -6.91
CA THR A 344 17.15 9.45 -6.59
C THR A 344 18.38 8.53 -6.59
N GLY A 345 19.55 9.10 -6.89
CA GLY A 345 20.81 8.36 -6.94
C GLY A 345 21.01 7.55 -8.22
N ASN A 346 21.83 6.50 -8.14
CA ASN A 346 22.25 5.68 -9.28
C ASN A 346 22.00 4.17 -9.11
N ASN A 347 21.37 3.72 -8.03
CA ASN A 347 21.22 2.29 -7.71
C ASN A 347 19.97 1.69 -8.40
N PRO A 348 20.14 0.86 -9.45
CA PRO A 348 19.04 0.43 -10.33
C PRO A 348 18.40 -0.93 -10.00
#